data_AF-A0A8R1EST6-F1
#
_entry.id   AF-A0A8R1EST6-F1
#
_cell.length_a   1.000
_cell.length_b   1.000
_cell.length_c   1.000
_cell.angle_alpha   90.00
_cell.angle_beta   90.00
_cell.angle_gamma   90.00
#
_symmetry.space_group_name_H-M   'P 1'
#
loop_
_entity.id
_entity.type
_entity.pdbx_description
1 polymer ?
#
loop_
_entity_poly.entity_id
_entity_poly.type
_entity_poly.pdbx_seq_one_letter_code
_entity_poly.pdbx_strand_id
1 'polypeptide(L)'
;MSRPGAWSRVGSNLWKYLKGDVSKKSPSPEPVYDANGKRLNTREVRKRQELEQSRHEKIQALLRINPSFKPPADYRAPNIRLHDKVWIPQEQFPDLNFVGLLIGPRGNTLKSLEAETGAKIIIR
;
A
#
# COMPACT_ATOMS: atom_id res chain seq x y z
N MET A 1 53.09 -35.67 24.29
CA MET A 1 51.73 -36.12 23.95
C MET A 1 50.77 -34.94 23.97
N SER A 2 50.23 -34.64 22.79
CA SER A 2 48.89 -34.10 22.46
C SER A 2 48.25 -32.93 23.24
N ARG A 3 48.11 -31.80 22.53
CA ARG A 3 46.91 -30.92 22.55
C ARG A 3 45.67 -31.70 22.04
N PRO A 4 44.39 -31.31 22.31
CA PRO A 4 43.90 -29.92 22.31
C PRO A 4 42.71 -29.56 23.24
N GLY A 5 42.42 -28.26 23.34
CA GLY A 5 41.21 -27.73 23.99
C GLY A 5 40.93 -26.27 23.64
N ALA A 6 41.10 -25.88 22.38
CA ALA A 6 40.80 -24.54 21.87
C ALA A 6 39.30 -24.39 21.60
N TRP A 7 38.49 -24.27 22.67
CA TRP A 7 37.05 -24.02 22.56
C TRP A 7 36.62 -22.91 23.54
N SER A 8 37.15 -21.70 23.41
CA SER A 8 36.62 -20.55 24.18
C SER A 8 36.68 -19.20 23.46
N ARG A 9 36.93 -19.18 22.13
CA ARG A 9 37.04 -17.91 21.38
C ARG A 9 36.41 -17.87 19.99
N VAL A 10 35.63 -18.89 19.61
CA VAL A 10 34.94 -18.92 18.30
C VAL A 10 33.44 -18.59 18.42
N GLY A 11 32.89 -18.54 19.65
CA GLY A 11 31.45 -18.34 19.88
C GLY A 11 30.97 -16.89 19.82
N SER A 12 31.85 -15.89 19.84
CA SER A 12 31.43 -14.49 20.04
C SER A 12 31.13 -13.73 18.74
N ASN A 13 31.73 -14.15 17.62
CA ASN A 13 31.65 -13.38 16.37
C ASN A 13 30.52 -13.82 15.42
N LEU A 14 29.96 -15.02 15.60
CA LEU A 14 28.87 -15.51 14.74
C LEU A 14 27.54 -14.78 15.01
N TRP A 15 27.29 -14.41 16.28
CA TRP A 15 26.11 -13.63 16.68
C TRP A 15 26.07 -12.23 16.07
N LYS A 16 27.24 -11.64 15.78
CA LYS A 16 27.37 -10.32 15.13
C LYS A 16 26.92 -10.34 13.67
N TYR A 17 27.08 -11.48 12.98
CA TYR A 17 26.63 -11.65 11.59
C TYR A 17 25.17 -12.11 11.49
N LEU A 18 24.66 -12.87 12.46
CA LEU A 18 23.28 -13.37 12.48
C LEU A 18 22.24 -12.31 12.87
N LYS A 19 22.62 -11.33 13.69
CA LYS A 19 21.79 -10.15 13.99
C LYS A 19 22.40 -8.96 13.27
N GLY A 20 21.94 -8.71 12.04
CA GLY A 20 22.26 -7.49 11.29
C GLY A 20 22.24 -6.27 12.22
N ASP A 21 23.27 -5.45 12.07
CA ASP A 21 23.67 -4.34 12.95
C ASP A 21 22.46 -3.62 13.58
N VAL A 22 22.27 -3.84 14.88
CA VAL A 22 21.11 -3.34 15.64
C VAL A 22 21.09 -1.82 15.66
N SER A 23 22.25 -1.18 15.53
CA SER A 23 22.41 0.28 15.50
C SER A 23 21.89 0.94 14.23
N LYS A 24 21.68 0.17 13.15
CA LYS A 24 21.18 0.68 11.85
C LYS A 24 19.68 0.48 11.65
N LYS A 25 18.96 0.08 12.69
CA LYS A 25 17.51 -0.11 12.59
C LYS A 25 16.82 1.23 12.77
N SER A 26 16.23 1.74 11.69
CA SER A 26 15.32 2.88 11.78
C SER A 26 14.24 2.59 12.83
N PRO A 27 13.88 3.60 13.66
CA PRO A 27 12.86 3.42 14.68
C PRO A 27 11.56 2.90 14.06
N SER A 28 10.88 1.99 14.77
CA SER A 28 9.63 1.43 14.26
C SER A 28 8.57 2.53 14.13
N PRO A 29 7.74 2.49 13.08
CA PRO A 29 6.65 3.45 12.89
C PRO A 29 5.65 3.36 14.04
N GLU A 30 4.88 4.43 14.20
CA GLU A 30 3.90 4.55 15.27
C GLU A 30 2.82 3.44 15.18
N PRO A 31 2.31 2.96 16.33
CA PRO A 31 1.23 1.99 16.36
C PRO A 31 -0.04 2.56 15.73
N VAL A 32 -0.56 1.86 14.72
CA VAL A 32 -1.87 2.16 14.11
C VAL A 32 -2.91 1.21 14.70
N TYR A 33 -4.06 1.74 15.09
CA TYR A 33 -5.17 0.99 15.69
C TYR A 33 -6.42 1.05 14.80
N ASP A 34 -7.28 0.04 14.88
CA ASP A 34 -8.62 0.06 14.27
C ASP A 34 -9.65 0.78 15.17
N ALA A 35 -10.88 0.93 14.68
CA ALA A 35 -12.00 1.53 15.43
C ALA A 35 -12.36 0.78 16.71
N ASN A 36 -11.91 -0.47 16.87
CA ASN A 36 -12.13 -1.31 18.04
C ASN A 36 -10.91 -1.30 18.99
N GLY A 37 -9.89 -0.46 18.73
CA GLY A 37 -8.69 -0.35 19.56
C GLY A 37 -7.66 -1.48 19.38
N LYS A 38 -7.79 -2.34 18.37
CA LYS A 38 -6.82 -3.39 18.06
C LYS A 38 -5.67 -2.84 17.23
N ARG A 39 -4.44 -3.14 17.64
CA ARG A 39 -3.24 -2.73 16.90
C ARG A 39 -3.15 -3.46 15.55
N LEU A 40 -3.14 -2.69 14.47
CA LEU A 40 -3.01 -3.15 13.08
C LEU A 40 -1.54 -3.27 12.65
N ASN A 41 -0.69 -2.36 13.13
CA ASN A 41 0.70 -2.25 12.69
C ASN A 41 1.69 -3.02 13.61
N THR A 42 1.52 -4.34 13.70
CA THR A 42 2.48 -5.21 14.40
C THR A 42 3.71 -5.47 13.53
N ARG A 43 4.82 -5.92 14.14
CA ARG A 43 6.07 -6.18 13.40
C ARG A 43 5.88 -7.26 12.33
N GLU A 44 5.13 -8.29 12.66
CA GLU A 44 4.80 -9.41 11.78
C GLU A 44 3.96 -8.94 10.59
N VAL A 45 2.98 -8.06 10.84
CA VAL A 45 2.17 -7.45 9.78
C VAL A 45 3.03 -6.56 8.87
N ARG A 46 3.92 -5.72 9.42
CA ARG A 46 4.85 -4.91 8.61
C ARG A 46 5.73 -5.76 7.72
N LYS A 47 6.33 -6.81 8.28
CA LYS A 47 7.24 -7.65 7.52
C LYS A 47 6.49 -8.42 6.43
N ARG A 48 5.27 -8.89 6.71
CA ARG A 48 4.41 -9.49 5.69
C ARG A 48 4.07 -8.50 4.59
N GLN A 49 3.64 -7.28 4.92
CA GLN A 49 3.32 -6.24 3.94
C GLN A 49 4.53 -5.87 3.07
N GLU A 50 5.72 -5.74 3.65
CA GLU A 50 6.97 -5.48 2.91
C GLU A 50 7.29 -6.58 1.89
N LEU A 51 7.12 -7.85 2.28
CA LEU A 51 7.33 -9.00 1.40
C LEU A 51 6.26 -9.08 0.30
N GLU A 52 5.01 -8.80 0.63
CA GLU A 52 3.91 -8.76 -0.34
C GLU A 52 4.07 -7.61 -1.35
N GLN A 53 4.54 -6.45 -0.90
CA GLN A 53 4.86 -5.31 -1.75
C GLN A 53 6.02 -5.64 -2.69
N SER A 54 7.11 -6.20 -2.16
CA SER A 54 8.25 -6.66 -2.97
C SER A 54 7.83 -7.71 -4.00
N ARG A 55 6.91 -8.61 -3.62
CA ARG A 55 6.32 -9.60 -4.52
C ARG A 55 5.49 -8.94 -5.62
N HIS A 56 4.64 -7.98 -5.26
CA HIS A 56 3.81 -7.22 -6.20
C HIS A 56 4.67 -6.52 -7.27
N GLU A 57 5.71 -5.80 -6.86
CA GLU A 57 6.63 -5.09 -7.75
C GLU A 57 7.29 -6.02 -8.76
N LYS A 58 7.76 -7.19 -8.31
CA LYS A 58 8.38 -8.19 -9.19
C LYS A 58 7.38 -8.78 -10.18
N ILE A 59 6.15 -9.06 -9.73
CA ILE A 59 5.09 -9.56 -10.61
C ILE A 59 4.73 -8.52 -11.67
N GLN A 60 4.61 -7.24 -11.30
CA GLN A 60 4.38 -6.15 -12.26
C GLN A 60 5.51 -6.04 -13.28
N ALA A 61 6.77 -6.11 -12.83
CA ALA A 61 7.93 -6.10 -13.72
C ALA A 61 7.92 -7.28 -14.70
N LEU A 62 7.57 -8.49 -14.22
CA LEU A 62 7.48 -9.69 -15.04
C LEU A 62 6.35 -9.62 -16.06
N LEU A 63 5.17 -9.15 -15.66
CA LEU A 63 4.03 -8.96 -16.57
C LEU A 63 4.35 -7.96 -17.70
N ARG A 64 5.14 -6.93 -17.41
CA ARG A 64 5.59 -5.96 -18.42
C ARG A 64 6.54 -6.59 -19.45
N ILE A 65 7.38 -7.53 -19.03
CA ILE A 65 8.35 -8.21 -19.92
C ILE A 65 7.67 -9.37 -20.67
N ASN A 66 6.80 -10.12 -19.99
CA ASN A 66 6.09 -11.27 -20.53
C ASN A 66 4.59 -11.18 -20.20
N PRO A 67 3.76 -10.71 -21.15
CA PRO A 67 2.32 -10.62 -20.99
C PRO A 67 1.61 -11.97 -20.75
N SER A 68 2.24 -13.10 -21.09
CA SER A 68 1.69 -14.45 -20.87
C SER A 68 2.04 -15.03 -19.50
N PHE A 69 2.80 -14.30 -18.67
CA PHE A 69 3.11 -14.73 -17.31
C PHE A 69 1.84 -14.83 -16.47
N LYS A 70 1.66 -15.98 -15.79
CA LYS A 70 0.54 -16.19 -14.87
C LYS A 70 1.06 -16.00 -13.43
N PRO A 71 0.57 -15.00 -12.69
CA PRO A 71 0.93 -14.82 -11.29
C PRO A 71 0.57 -16.05 -10.45
N PRO A 72 1.26 -16.27 -9.31
CA PRO A 72 0.94 -17.35 -8.37
C PRO A 72 -0.52 -17.30 -7.89
N ALA A 73 -1.12 -18.46 -7.60
CA ALA A 73 -2.54 -18.57 -7.22
C ALA A 73 -2.90 -17.82 -5.91
N ASP A 74 -1.93 -17.62 -5.03
CA ASP A 74 -2.05 -16.92 -3.76
C ASP A 74 -1.79 -15.40 -3.88
N TYR A 75 -1.39 -14.93 -5.06
CA TYR A 75 -1.19 -13.50 -5.30
C TYR A 75 -2.53 -12.80 -5.54
N ARG A 76 -2.80 -11.80 -4.70
CA ARG A 76 -3.92 -10.86 -4.88
C ARG A 76 -3.34 -9.49 -5.18
N ALA A 77 -3.68 -8.94 -6.35
CA ALA A 77 -3.32 -7.57 -6.67
C ALA A 77 -3.95 -6.62 -5.63
N PRO A 78 -3.20 -5.63 -5.12
CA PRO A 78 -3.74 -4.65 -4.20
C PRO A 78 -4.88 -3.90 -4.89
N ASN A 79 -6.09 -3.97 -4.33
CA ASN A 79 -7.23 -3.22 -4.84
C ASN A 79 -7.14 -1.78 -4.30
N ILE A 80 -6.40 -0.93 -5.02
CA ILE A 80 -6.23 0.47 -4.67
C ILE A 80 -7.41 1.23 -5.27
N ARG A 81 -8.43 1.54 -4.45
CA ARG A 81 -9.51 2.44 -4.85
C ARG A 81 -9.08 3.89 -4.59
N LEU A 82 -8.71 4.58 -5.67
CA LEU A 82 -8.41 6.01 -5.62
C LEU A 82 -9.71 6.80 -5.43
N HIS A 83 -9.64 7.83 -4.58
CA HIS A 83 -10.73 8.76 -4.33
C HIS A 83 -10.14 10.17 -4.26
N ASP A 84 -10.80 11.12 -4.92
CA ASP A 84 -10.40 12.52 -4.91
C ASP A 84 -11.62 13.39 -4.57
N LYS A 85 -11.39 14.49 -3.83
CA LYS A 85 -12.45 15.40 -3.37
C LYS A 85 -12.23 16.79 -3.96
N VAL A 86 -13.17 17.19 -4.81
CA VAL A 86 -13.21 18.52 -5.41
C VAL A 86 -14.27 19.36 -4.71
N TRP A 87 -13.90 20.57 -4.29
CA TRP A 87 -14.80 21.51 -3.65
C TRP A 87 -15.43 22.46 -4.69
N ILE A 88 -16.74 22.66 -4.61
CA ILE A 88 -17.48 23.58 -5.49
C ILE A 88 -17.51 24.97 -4.83
N PRO A 89 -17.08 26.04 -5.54
CA PRO A 89 -17.03 27.39 -4.98
C PRO A 89 -18.43 28.04 -4.96
N GLN A 90 -19.26 27.66 -4.00
CA GLN A 90 -20.61 28.22 -3.86
C GLN A 90 -20.61 29.66 -3.33
N GLU A 91 -19.63 30.02 -2.50
CA GLU A 91 -19.52 31.38 -1.92
C GLU A 91 -19.31 32.46 -2.98
N GLN A 92 -18.63 32.12 -4.08
CA GLN A 92 -18.29 33.05 -5.16
C GLN A 92 -19.45 33.20 -6.17
N PHE A 93 -20.32 32.19 -6.26
CA PHE A 93 -21.40 32.13 -7.24
C PHE A 93 -22.68 31.57 -6.59
N PRO A 94 -23.34 32.34 -5.70
CA PRO A 94 -24.51 31.86 -4.96
C PRO A 94 -25.73 31.60 -5.85
N ASP A 95 -25.85 32.29 -6.99
CA ASP A 95 -27.00 32.18 -7.89
C ASP A 95 -26.90 30.99 -8.86
N LEU A 96 -25.76 30.30 -8.89
CA LEU A 96 -25.48 29.22 -9.84
C LEU A 96 -25.79 27.85 -9.24
N ASN A 97 -26.69 27.10 -9.89
CA ASN A 97 -27.01 25.72 -9.49
C ASN A 97 -26.01 24.72 -10.08
N PHE A 98 -24.84 24.58 -9.46
CA PHE A 98 -23.81 23.64 -9.86
C PHE A 98 -24.30 22.18 -9.90
N VAL A 99 -25.14 21.78 -8.93
CA VAL A 99 -25.66 20.40 -8.87
C VAL A 99 -26.52 20.11 -10.10
N GLY A 100 -27.42 21.02 -10.46
CA GLY A 100 -28.26 20.89 -11.65
C GLY A 100 -27.44 20.84 -12.93
N LEU A 101 -26.37 21.64 -13.03
CA LEU A 101 -25.49 21.68 -14.19
C LEU A 101 -24.66 20.40 -14.34
N LEU A 102 -24.10 19.87 -13.25
CA LEU A 102 -23.28 18.66 -13.26
C LEU A 102 -24.11 17.40 -13.53
N ILE A 103 -25.36 17.35 -13.06
CA ILE A 103 -26.27 16.22 -13.31
C ILE A 103 -26.84 16.30 -14.73
N GLY A 104 -27.29 17.47 -15.14
CA GLY A 104 -27.96 17.70 -16.42
C GLY A 104 -29.35 17.03 -16.51
N PRO A 105 -30.05 17.20 -17.65
CA PRO A 105 -31.38 16.62 -17.83
C PRO A 105 -31.32 15.09 -17.78
N ARG A 106 -32.15 14.50 -16.90
CA ARG A 106 -32.22 13.05 -16.64
C ARG A 106 -30.90 12.40 -16.18
N GLY A 107 -29.94 13.20 -15.69
CA GLY A 107 -28.64 12.69 -15.26
C GLY A 107 -27.72 12.30 -16.43
N ASN A 108 -28.05 12.71 -17.66
CA ASN A 108 -27.28 12.32 -18.84
C ASN A 108 -25.86 12.91 -18.80
N THR A 109 -25.70 14.16 -18.36
CA THR A 109 -24.39 14.82 -18.30
C THR A 109 -23.46 14.13 -17.31
N LEU A 110 -23.96 13.77 -16.11
CA LEU A 110 -23.18 13.02 -15.14
C LEU A 110 -22.77 11.65 -15.68
N LYS A 111 -23.70 10.92 -16.33
CA LYS A 111 -23.41 9.60 -16.92
C LYS A 111 -22.37 9.68 -18.04
N SER A 112 -22.46 10.68 -18.91
CA SER A 112 -21.46 10.91 -19.95
C SER A 112 -20.09 11.21 -19.34
N LEU A 113 -20.05 12.05 -18.31
CA LEU A 113 -18.80 12.39 -17.61
C LEU A 113 -18.17 11.17 -16.92
N GLU A 114 -18.98 10.33 -16.27
CA GLU A 114 -18.51 9.05 -15.69
C GLU A 114 -18.00 8.09 -16.77
N ALA A 115 -18.66 8.03 -17.93
CA ALA A 115 -18.25 7.17 -19.04
C ALA A 115 -16.95 7.63 -19.70
N GLU A 116 -16.76 8.94 -19.88
CA GLU A 116 -15.57 9.54 -20.48
C GLU A 116 -14.34 9.42 -19.57
N THR A 117 -14.53 9.65 -18.26
CA THR A 117 -13.44 9.58 -17.28
C THR A 117 -13.17 8.16 -16.78
N GLY A 118 -14.13 7.25 -16.91
CA GLY A 118 -14.08 5.93 -16.29
C GLY A 118 -14.13 5.96 -14.75
N ALA A 119 -14.38 7.14 -14.17
CA ALA A 119 -14.47 7.34 -12.73
C ALA A 119 -15.93 7.38 -12.29
N LYS A 120 -16.19 6.89 -11.07
CA LYS A 120 -17.49 7.05 -10.43
C LYS A 120 -17.53 8.39 -9.72
N ILE A 121 -18.47 9.25 -10.11
CA ILE A 121 -18.60 10.60 -9.58
C ILE A 121 -19.74 10.61 -8.56
N ILE A 122 -19.46 11.10 -7.36
CA ILE A 122 -20.45 11.17 -6.28
C ILE A 122 -20.52 12.60 -5.79
N ILE A 123 -21.69 13.21 -5.93
CA ILE A 123 -22.00 14.53 -5.36
C ILE A 123 -22.55 14.28 -3.95
N ARG A 124 -21.99 14.96 -2.94
CA ARG A 124 -22.38 14.86 -1.53
C ARG A 124 -22.51 16.25 -0.91
#